data_AF-A0A536FSE7-F1
#
_entry.id   AF-A0A536FSE7-F1
#
_cell.length_a   1.000
_cell.length_b   1.000
_cell.length_c   1.000
_cell.angle_alpha   90.00
_cell.angle_beta   90.00
_cell.angle_gamma   90.00
#
_symmetry.space_group_name_H-M   'P 1'
#
loop_
_entity.id
_entity.type
_entity.pdbx_description
1 polymer ?
#
loop_
_entity_poly.entity_id
_entity_poly.type
_entity_poly.pdbx_seq_one_letter_code
_entity_poly.pdbx_strand_id
1 'polypeptide(L)' 'PARTFLFGALAGADLGPNLTPVGALSTMLWLVIVRRRGLEVSAWDFFRIGALVAPLTLLAAGALIAMSFR' A
#
# COMPACT_ATOMS: atom_id res chain seq x y z
N PRO A 1 24.21 3.00 -4.71
CA PRO A 1 23.47 2.01 -5.52
C PRO A 1 22.68 0.97 -4.69
N ALA A 2 23.31 0.16 -3.83
CA ALA A 2 22.62 -0.92 -3.10
C ALA A 2 21.46 -0.45 -2.20
N ARG A 3 21.63 0.67 -1.46
CA ARG A 3 20.56 1.28 -0.65
C ARG A 3 19.34 1.69 -1.49
N THR A 4 19.57 2.19 -2.70
CA THR A 4 18.51 2.66 -3.59
C THR A 4 17.65 1.51 -4.10
N PHE A 5 18.27 0.36 -4.42
CA PHE A 5 17.54 -0.87 -4.73
C PHE A 5 16.80 -1.41 -3.51
N LEU A 6 17.39 -1.31 -2.31
CA LEU A 6 16.73 -1.70 -1.07
C LEU A 6 15.47 -0.85 -0.82
N PHE A 7 15.56 0.48 -0.99
CA PHE A 7 14.41 1.38 -0.87
C PHE A 7 13.34 1.11 -1.93
N GLY A 8 13.74 0.80 -3.17
CA GLY A 8 12.81 0.39 -4.22
C GLY A 8 12.09 -0.92 -3.89
N ALA A 9 12.81 -1.92 -3.37
CA ALA A 9 12.22 -3.19 -2.96
C ALA A 9 11.26 -3.02 -1.77
N LEU A 10 11.63 -2.20 -0.78
CA LEU A 10 10.76 -1.86 0.36
C LEU A 10 9.50 -1.11 -0.09
N ALA A 11 9.62 -0.13 -0.98
CA ALA A 11 8.48 0.60 -1.53
C ALA A 11 7.53 -0.32 -2.31
N GLY A 12 8.08 -1.25 -3.12
CA GLY A 12 7.28 -2.26 -3.83
C GLY A 12 6.57 -3.24 -2.90
N ALA A 13 7.26 -3.70 -1.84
CA ALA A 13 6.70 -4.61 -0.85
C ALA A 13 5.50 -4.01 -0.09
N ASP A 14 5.48 -2.69 0.11
CA ASP A 14 4.42 -1.98 0.84
C ASP A 14 3.23 -1.55 -0.06
N LEU A 15 3.44 -1.50 -1.38
CA LEU A 15 2.39 -1.23 -2.36
C LEU A 15 1.42 -2.40 -2.55
N GLY A 16 1.94 -3.63 -2.55
CA GLY A 16 1.13 -4.85 -2.76
C GLY A 16 -0.01 -5.03 -1.74
N PRO A 17 0.25 -4.88 -0.43
CA PRO A 17 -0.76 -4.96 0.62
C PRO A 17 -1.86 -3.89 0.55
N ASN A 18 -1.59 -2.73 -0.05
CA ASN A 18 -2.58 -1.67 -0.19
C ASN A 18 -3.67 -1.96 -1.23
N LEU A 19 -3.47 -2.98 -2.08
CA LEU A 19 -4.44 -3.37 -3.12
C LEU A 19 -5.39 -4.48 -2.67
N THR A 20 -5.05 -5.22 -1.60
CA THR A 20 -5.86 -6.34 -1.14
C THR A 20 -6.03 -6.35 0.38
N PRO A 21 -7.24 -6.66 0.89
CA PRO A 21 -7.54 -6.63 2.32
C PRO A 21 -6.75 -7.64 3.17
N VAL A 22 -6.17 -8.67 2.53
CA VAL A 22 -5.41 -9.75 3.20
C VAL A 22 -3.91 -9.43 3.30
N GLY A 23 -3.45 -8.34 2.66
CA GLY A 23 -2.03 -8.08 2.47
C GLY A 23 -1.24 -7.72 3.72
N ALA A 24 -1.89 -7.30 4.81
CA ALA A 24 -1.22 -6.96 6.06
C ALA A 24 -2.09 -7.29 7.30
N LEU A 25 -1.40 -7.67 8.38
CA LEU A 25 -2.03 -7.96 9.68
C LEU A 25 -2.74 -6.74 10.27
N SER A 26 -2.20 -5.55 10.03
CA SER A 26 -2.81 -4.26 10.36
C SER A 26 -4.16 -4.06 9.66
N THR A 27 -4.24 -4.37 8.37
CA THR A 27 -5.47 -4.26 7.56
C THR A 27 -6.55 -5.23 8.06
N MET A 28 -6.16 -6.47 8.39
CA MET A 28 -7.07 -7.46 8.96
C MET A 28 -7.61 -7.04 10.33
N LEU A 29 -6.75 -6.53 11.22
CA LEU A 29 -7.18 -6.01 12.52
C LEU A 29 -8.14 -4.82 12.37
N TRP A 30 -7.86 -3.91 11.45
CA TRP A 30 -8.75 -2.79 11.13
C TRP A 30 -10.12 -3.27 10.65
N LEU A 31 -10.16 -4.22 9.71
CA LEU A 31 -11.41 -4.81 9.22
C LEU A 31 -12.24 -5.45 10.34
N VAL A 32 -11.60 -6.17 11.27
CA VAL A 32 -12.27 -6.75 12.44
C VAL A 32 -12.86 -5.65 13.34
N ILE A 33 -12.13 -4.55 13.59
CA ILE A 33 -12.59 -3.44 14.41
C ILE A 33 -13.79 -2.72 13.76
N VAL A 34 -13.71 -2.44 12.46
CA VAL A 34 -14.76 -1.73 11.71
C VAL A 34 -16.03 -2.59 11.62
N ARG A 35 -15.89 -3.91 11.40
CA ARG A 35 -17.02 -4.85 11.45
C ARG A 35 -17.68 -4.92 12.83
N ARG A 36 -16.90 -4.87 13.92
CA ARG A 36 -17.44 -4.80 15.30
C ARG A 36 -18.23 -3.51 15.57
N ARG A 37 -17.99 -2.44 14.80
CA ARG A 37 -18.74 -1.18 14.86
C ARG A 37 -19.95 -1.14 13.93
N GLY A 38 -20.29 -2.26 13.28
CA GLY A 38 -21.42 -2.35 12.34
C GLY A 38 -21.15 -1.75 10.96
N LEU A 39 -19.89 -1.44 10.64
CA LEU A 39 -19.48 -0.97 9.32
C LEU A 39 -18.92 -2.16 8.52
N GLU A 40 -19.48 -2.41 7.34
CA GLU A 40 -18.96 -3.43 6.43
C GLU A 40 -18.15 -2.78 5.31
N VAL A 41 -16.90 -3.21 5.16
CA VAL A 41 -16.01 -2.78 4.08
C VAL A 41 -15.76 -4.00 3.20
N SER A 42 -16.15 -3.91 1.93
CA SER A 42 -15.96 -5.02 0.99
C SER A 42 -14.52 -5.05 0.48
N ALA A 43 -14.09 -6.20 -0.04
CA ALA A 43 -12.82 -6.31 -0.73
C ALA A 43 -12.74 -5.39 -1.97
N TRP A 44 -13.89 -5.08 -2.57
CA TRP A 44 -13.99 -4.20 -3.73
C TRP A 44 -13.77 -2.73 -3.35
N ASP A 45 -14.28 -2.30 -2.20
CA ASP A 45 -14.03 -0.93 -1.70
C ASP A 45 -12.53 -0.72 -1.45
N PHE A 46 -11.88 -1.72 -0.86
CA PHE A 46 -10.42 -1.73 -0.69
C PHE A 46 -9.68 -1.64 -2.02
N PHE A 47 -10.04 -2.51 -2.97
CA PHE A 47 -9.38 -2.54 -4.27
C PHE A 47 -9.56 -1.22 -5.03
N ARG A 48 -10.75 -0.63 -4.98
CA ARG A 48 -11.05 0.63 -5.69
C ARG A 48 -10.25 1.81 -5.12
N ILE A 49 -10.14 1.91 -3.79
CA ILE A 49 -9.33 2.94 -3.15
C ILE A 49 -7.84 2.67 -3.41
N GLY A 50 -7.40 1.42 -3.23
CA GLY A 50 -6.03 0.99 -3.48
C GLY A 50 -5.60 1.27 -4.92
N ALA A 51 -6.44 0.98 -5.92
CA ALA A 51 -6.14 1.23 -7.33
C ALA A 51 -6.00 2.72 -7.67
N LEU A 52 -6.65 3.62 -6.91
CA LEU A 52 -6.49 5.06 -7.05
C LEU A 52 -5.22 5.56 -6.35
N VAL A 53 -4.93 5.05 -5.15
CA VAL A 53 -3.82 5.51 -4.31
C VAL A 53 -2.48 4.92 -4.76
N ALA A 54 -2.44 3.66 -5.17
CA ALA A 54 -1.24 2.95 -5.62
C ALA A 54 -0.44 3.66 -6.73
N PRO A 55 -1.05 4.20 -7.81
CA PRO A 55 -0.29 4.95 -8.82
C PRO A 55 0.27 6.26 -8.27
N LEU A 56 -0.45 6.95 -7.38
CA LEU A 56 0.05 8.18 -6.74
C LEU A 56 1.26 7.90 -5.84
N THR A 57 1.19 6.86 -5.02
CA THR A 57 2.28 6.46 -4.13
C THR A 57 3.48 5.90 -4.92
N LEU A 58 3.24 5.14 -5.99
CA LEU A 58 4.31 4.66 -6.87
C LEU A 58 5.04 5.82 -7.57
N LEU A 59 4.31 6.82 -8.07
CA LEU A 59 4.92 8.02 -8.67
C LEU A 59 5.75 8.80 -7.66
N ALA A 60 5.23 9.01 -6.44
CA ALA A 60 5.95 9.72 -5.38
C ALA A 60 7.21 8.96 -4.94
N ALA A 61 7.10 7.65 -4.68
CA ALA A 61 8.23 6.81 -4.30
C ALA A 61 9.27 6.73 -5.43
N GLY A 62 8.83 6.55 -6.68
CA GLY A 62 9.69 6.54 -7.86
C GLY A 62 10.44 7.85 -8.05
N ALA A 63 9.77 9.00 -7.88
CA ALA A 63 10.41 10.31 -7.95
C ALA A 63 11.48 10.49 -6.86
N LEU A 64 11.18 10.13 -5.61
CA LEU A 64 12.14 10.21 -4.50
C LEU A 64 13.36 9.32 -4.73
N ILE A 65 13.13 8.08 -5.18
CA ILE A 65 14.20 7.13 -5.51
C ILE A 65 15.03 7.66 -6.69
N ALA A 66 14.40 8.21 -7.73
CA ALA A 66 15.09 8.79 -8.88
C ALA A 66 15.95 10.00 -8.48
N MET A 67 15.47 10.85 -7.58
CA MET A 67 16.26 11.97 -7.04
C MET A 67 17.50 11.48 -6.26
N SER A 68 17.43 10.30 -5.64
CA SER A 68 18.57 9.69 -4.93
C SER A 68 19.65 9.08 -5.84
N PHE A 69 19.41 9.00 -7.15
CA PHE A 69 20.40 8.58 -8.15
C PHE A 69 21.23 9.75 -8.71
N ARG A 70 20.85 11.01 -8.45
CA ARG A 70 21.70 12.18 -8.68
C ARG A 70 22.71 12.34 -7.55
#